data_AF-A0A534M4K8-F1
#
_entry.id   AF-A0A534M4K8-F1
#
_cell.length_a   1.000
_cell.length_b   1.000
_cell.length_c   1.000
_cell.angle_alpha   90.00
_cell.angle_beta   90.00
_cell.angle_gamma   90.00
#
_symmetry.space_group_name_H-M   'P 1'
#
loop_
_entity.id
_entity.type
_entity.pdbx_description
1 polymer ?
#
loop_
_entity_poly.entity_id
_entity_poly.type
_entity_poly.pdbx_seq_one_letter_code
_entity_poly.pdbx_strand_id
1 'polypeptide(L)'
;YLNTLPEITADFVYLRFIGDRSLSDLGRVQIDRTAEMEKWAARLQSVQDRVARAFVLFNNHFAGFGPACADQFRRILGLPGVDFAAIHAPEHGQKRLLEFGGPDS
;
A
#
# COMPACT_ATOMS: atom_id res chain seq x y z
N TYR A 1 -25.00 -9.43 8.38
CA TYR A 1 -24.20 -9.20 7.16
C TYR A 1 -25.13 -8.67 6.08
N LEU A 2 -24.90 -7.46 5.58
CA LEU A 2 -25.72 -6.87 4.51
C LEU A 2 -25.41 -7.57 3.18
N ASN A 3 -26.45 -8.11 2.55
CA ASN A 3 -26.38 -8.88 1.31
C ASN A 3 -26.70 -7.98 0.09
N THR A 4 -26.04 -6.83 0.02
CA THR A 4 -26.14 -5.94 -1.14
C THR A 4 -25.01 -6.33 -2.09
N LEU A 5 -25.36 -6.82 -3.27
CA LEU A 5 -24.37 -6.99 -4.33
C LEU A 5 -23.73 -5.63 -4.58
N PRO A 6 -22.39 -5.51 -4.62
CA PRO A 6 -21.77 -4.24 -4.92
C PRO A 6 -22.20 -3.81 -6.33
N GLU A 7 -23.10 -2.82 -6.40
CA GLU A 7 -23.43 -2.15 -7.64
C GLU A 7 -22.19 -1.37 -8.08
N ILE A 8 -21.69 -1.70 -9.27
CA ILE A 8 -20.58 -0.98 -9.88
C ILE A 8 -21.15 0.35 -10.37
N THR A 9 -20.98 1.41 -9.58
CA THR A 9 -21.47 2.76 -9.87
C THR A 9 -20.52 3.59 -10.72
N ALA A 10 -19.31 3.08 -10.97
CA ALA A 10 -18.26 3.72 -11.76
C ALA A 10 -17.41 2.67 -12.50
N ASP A 11 -16.67 3.10 -13.51
CA ASP A 11 -15.74 2.24 -14.28
C ASP A 11 -14.43 1.92 -13.52
N PHE A 12 -14.36 2.23 -12.23
CA PHE A 12 -13.21 1.95 -11.37
C PHE A 12 -13.60 1.38 -10.01
N VAL A 13 -12.66 0.69 -9.37
CA VAL A 13 -12.75 0.24 -7.97
C VAL A 13 -11.88 1.11 -7.09
N TYR A 14 -12.39 1.45 -5.90
CA TYR A 14 -11.63 2.08 -4.83
C TYR A 14 -11.61 1.15 -3.61
N LEU A 15 -10.44 0.62 -3.26
CA LEU A 15 -10.23 -0.26 -2.11
C LEU A 15 -9.27 0.41 -1.12
N ARG A 16 -9.69 0.52 0.15
CA ARG A 16 -8.87 1.11 1.21
C ARG A 16 -8.78 0.19 2.42
N PHE A 17 -7.57 -0.27 2.71
CA PHE A 17 -7.24 -1.02 3.92
C PHE A 17 -6.97 -0.05 5.07
N ILE A 18 -7.87 -0.03 6.06
CA ILE A 18 -7.79 0.93 7.18
C ILE A 18 -7.15 0.28 8.41
N GLY A 19 -7.59 -0.94 8.76
CA GLY A 19 -7.20 -1.64 9.99
C GLY A 19 -7.70 -1.01 11.28
N ASP A 20 -7.00 -1.33 12.36
CA ASP A 20 -7.32 -0.91 13.72
C ASP A 20 -6.44 0.29 14.13
N ARG A 21 -7.10 1.37 14.53
CA ARG A 21 -6.44 2.62 14.94
C ARG A 21 -5.80 2.55 16.32
N SER A 22 -5.96 1.44 17.05
CA SER A 22 -5.28 1.20 18.33
C SER A 22 -3.77 0.94 18.18
N LEU A 23 -3.29 0.63 16.96
CA LEU A 23 -1.88 0.46 16.65
C LEU A 23 -1.10 1.77 16.81
N SER A 24 -0.15 1.81 17.74
CA SER A 24 0.62 3.02 18.09
C SER A 24 2.03 3.05 17.50
N ASP A 25 2.69 1.89 17.33
CA ASP A 25 4.09 1.80 16.88
C ASP A 25 4.23 1.73 15.34
N LEU A 26 3.91 2.85 14.69
CA LEU A 26 3.91 2.94 13.22
C LEU A 26 5.33 3.04 12.64
N GLY A 27 5.57 2.42 11.49
CA GLY A 27 6.84 2.48 10.77
C GLY A 27 7.46 1.11 10.45
N ARG A 28 6.89 0.04 11.01
CA ARG A 28 7.18 -1.35 10.60
C ARG A 28 5.92 -2.17 10.58
N VAL A 29 5.95 -3.29 9.86
CA VAL A 29 4.85 -4.25 9.90
C VAL A 29 4.83 -4.92 11.28
N GLN A 30 3.68 -4.85 11.94
CA GLN A 30 3.44 -5.38 13.29
C GLN A 30 2.48 -6.57 13.28
N ILE A 31 1.58 -6.66 12.29
CA ILE A 31 0.57 -7.70 12.21
C ILE A 31 0.62 -8.35 10.83
N ASP A 32 0.66 -9.68 10.79
CA ASP A 32 0.49 -10.41 9.55
C ASP A 32 -0.99 -10.34 9.11
N ARG A 33 -1.23 -9.66 7.99
CA ARG A 33 -2.54 -9.51 7.34
C ARG A 33 -2.57 -10.19 5.96
N THR A 34 -1.67 -11.12 5.69
CA THR A 34 -1.51 -11.74 4.37
C THR A 34 -2.79 -12.39 3.88
N ALA A 35 -3.47 -13.17 4.73
CA ALA A 35 -4.73 -13.82 4.36
C ALA A 35 -5.85 -12.83 3.99
N GLU A 36 -5.91 -11.67 4.68
CA GLU A 36 -6.87 -10.62 4.35
C GLU A 36 -6.54 -9.96 3.00
N MET A 37 -5.25 -9.73 2.73
CA MET A 37 -4.76 -9.23 1.46
C MET A 37 -5.07 -10.20 0.31
N GLU A 38 -4.78 -11.49 0.46
CA GLU A 38 -5.07 -12.52 -0.55
C GLU A 38 -6.57 -12.59 -0.87
N LYS A 39 -7.42 -12.55 0.15
CA LYS A 39 -8.88 -12.53 -0.02
C LYS A 39 -9.34 -11.35 -0.88
N TRP A 40 -8.82 -10.16 -0.60
CA TRP A 40 -9.19 -8.96 -1.36
C TRP A 40 -8.56 -8.91 -2.76
N ALA A 41 -7.35 -9.46 -2.92
CA ALA A 41 -6.71 -9.64 -4.23
C ALA A 41 -7.56 -10.54 -5.13
N ALA A 42 -8.01 -11.70 -4.62
CA ALA A 42 -8.91 -12.58 -5.34
C ALA A 42 -10.23 -11.87 -5.71
N ARG A 43 -10.76 -11.03 -4.81
CA ARG A 43 -11.97 -10.25 -5.10
C ARG A 43 -11.76 -9.22 -6.21
N LEU A 44 -10.63 -8.51 -6.21
CA LEU A 44 -10.28 -7.57 -7.29
C LEU A 44 -10.11 -8.29 -8.63
N GLN A 45 -9.42 -9.43 -8.65
CA GLN A 45 -9.25 -10.25 -9.85
C GLN A 45 -10.61 -10.72 -10.40
N SER A 46 -11.58 -11.05 -9.54
CA SER A 46 -12.92 -11.47 -9.98
C SER A 46 -13.73 -10.39 -10.71
N VAL A 47 -13.31 -9.12 -10.63
CA VAL A 47 -13.99 -7.99 -11.29
C VAL A 47 -13.12 -7.29 -12.32
N GLN A 48 -11.91 -7.80 -12.61
CA GLN A 48 -10.92 -7.12 -13.46
C GLN A 48 -11.43 -6.84 -14.88
N ASP A 49 -12.24 -7.73 -15.45
CA ASP A 49 -12.81 -7.57 -16.80
C ASP A 49 -13.98 -6.57 -16.85
N ARG A 50 -14.44 -6.09 -15.70
CA ARG A 50 -15.61 -5.22 -15.55
C ARG A 50 -15.26 -3.78 -15.19
N VAL A 51 -14.02 -3.51 -14.84
CA VAL A 51 -13.56 -2.19 -14.39
C VAL A 51 -12.28 -1.81 -15.11
N ALA A 52 -12.19 -0.56 -15.56
CA ALA A 52 -11.01 -0.05 -16.25
C ALA A 52 -9.82 0.18 -15.31
N ARG A 53 -10.08 0.40 -14.01
CA ARG A 53 -9.02 0.72 -13.03
C ARG A 53 -9.39 0.28 -11.62
N ALA A 54 -8.38 -0.08 -10.83
CA ALA A 54 -8.51 -0.26 -9.39
C ALA A 54 -7.47 0.62 -8.65
N PHE A 55 -7.94 1.39 -7.67
CA PHE A 55 -7.09 2.12 -6.73
C PHE A 55 -7.08 1.38 -5.41
N VAL A 56 -5.89 0.95 -4.96
CA VAL A 56 -5.72 0.22 -3.70
C VAL A 56 -4.83 1.03 -2.77
N LEU A 57 -5.36 1.38 -1.59
CA LEU A 57 -4.69 2.26 -0.63
C LEU A 57 -4.54 1.57 0.72
N PHE A 58 -3.37 1.72 1.34
CA PHE A 58 -3.06 1.18 2.66
C PHE A 58 -2.87 2.32 3.66
N ASN A 59 -3.64 2.27 4.75
CA ASN A 59 -3.38 3.09 5.93
C ASN A 59 -2.33 2.40 6.81
N ASN A 60 -1.46 3.16 7.48
CA ASN A 60 -0.50 2.59 8.42
C ASN A 60 -1.17 1.77 9.53
N HIS A 61 -2.39 2.11 9.94
CA HIS A 61 -3.16 1.35 10.93
C HIS A 61 -3.62 -0.04 10.44
N PHE A 62 -3.40 -0.39 9.16
CA PHE A 62 -3.72 -1.72 8.66
C PHE A 62 -2.88 -2.82 9.31
N ALA A 63 -1.56 -2.60 9.32
CA ALA A 63 -0.60 -3.56 9.84
C ALA A 63 0.66 -2.89 10.43
N GLY A 64 0.66 -1.58 10.63
CA GLY A 64 1.78 -0.81 11.19
C GLY A 64 2.60 -0.02 10.15
N PHE A 65 2.63 -0.44 8.88
CA PHE A 65 3.41 0.25 7.84
C PHE A 65 2.82 0.09 6.43
N GLY A 66 2.13 1.14 5.97
CA GLY A 66 1.43 1.16 4.68
C GLY A 66 2.30 0.87 3.45
N PRO A 67 3.52 1.43 3.32
CA PRO A 67 4.39 1.16 2.16
C PRO A 67 4.73 -0.32 2.00
N ALA A 68 5.10 -1.01 3.08
CA ALA A 68 5.38 -2.44 3.02
C ALA A 68 4.13 -3.27 2.68
N CYS A 69 2.96 -2.91 3.22
CA CYS A 69 1.71 -3.58 2.86
C CYS A 69 1.35 -3.38 1.38
N ALA A 70 1.55 -2.17 0.84
CA ALA A 70 1.33 -1.89 -0.57
C ALA A 70 2.26 -2.71 -1.46
N ASP A 71 3.55 -2.81 -1.10
CA ASP A 71 4.51 -3.66 -1.83
C ASP A 71 4.14 -5.14 -1.76
N GLN A 72 3.77 -5.62 -0.57
CA GLN A 72 3.33 -7.00 -0.39
C GLN A 72 2.08 -7.31 -1.24
N PHE A 73 1.10 -6.40 -1.28
CA PHE A 73 -0.09 -6.55 -2.09
C PHE A 73 0.22 -6.58 -3.59
N ARG A 74 1.18 -5.76 -4.05
CA ARG A 74 1.67 -5.82 -5.43
C ARG A 74 2.21 -7.21 -5.75
N ARG A 75 3.04 -7.78 -4.88
CA ARG A 75 3.60 -9.13 -5.06
C ARG A 75 2.51 -10.21 -5.08
N ILE A 76 1.50 -10.10 -4.20
CA ILE A 76 0.33 -10.99 -4.20
C ILE A 76 -0.43 -10.93 -5.54
N LEU A 77 -0.53 -9.74 -6.14
CA LEU A 77 -1.12 -9.55 -7.47
C LEU A 77 -0.19 -9.98 -8.63
N GLY A 78 1.00 -10.52 -8.35
CA GLY A 78 2.00 -10.87 -9.36
C GLY A 78 2.71 -9.66 -9.99
N LEU A 79 2.55 -8.46 -9.42
CA LEU A 79 3.26 -7.26 -9.86
C LEU A 79 4.67 -7.24 -9.27
N PRO A 80 5.64 -6.60 -9.96
CA PRO A 80 6.99 -6.46 -9.44
C PRO A 80 6.99 -5.66 -8.14
N GLY A 81 7.81 -6.13 -7.20
CA GLY A 81 8.07 -5.42 -5.96
C GLY A 81 8.75 -4.07 -6.20
N VAL A 82 8.65 -3.20 -5.21
CA VAL A 82 9.23 -1.87 -5.19
C VAL A 82 10.62 -1.94 -4.56
N ASP A 83 11.61 -1.38 -5.25
CA ASP A 83 12.92 -1.12 -4.67
C ASP A 83 12.89 0.22 -3.93
N PHE A 84 12.66 0.16 -2.62
CA PHE A 84 12.64 1.35 -1.78
C PHE A 84 14.01 2.05 -1.68
N ALA A 85 15.11 1.31 -1.84
CA ALA A 85 16.44 1.92 -1.82
C ALA A 85 16.68 2.77 -3.08
N ALA A 86 16.22 2.30 -4.24
CA ALA A 86 16.26 3.06 -5.48
C ALA A 86 15.40 4.33 -5.44
N ILE A 87 14.25 4.31 -4.75
CA ILE A 87 13.38 5.51 -4.59
C ILE A 87 14.06 6.60 -3.73
N HIS A 88 14.86 6.19 -2.75
CA HIS A 88 15.58 7.11 -1.87
C HIS A 88 16.99 7.45 -2.34
N ALA A 89 17.41 6.91 -3.49
CA ALA A 89 18.65 7.33 -4.13
C ALA A 89 18.47 8.80 -4.56
N PRO A 90 19.34 9.73 -4.10
CA PRO A 90 19.25 11.10 -4.55
C PRO A 90 19.43 11.14 -6.07
N GLU A 91 18.57 11.87 -6.77
CA GLU A 91 18.85 12.23 -8.16
C GLU A 91 20.17 13.03 -8.23
N HIS A 92 20.84 13.00 -9.38
CA HIS A 92 22.05 13.80 -9.59
C HIS A 92 21.76 15.29 -9.28
N GLY A 93 22.28 15.77 -8.14
CA GLY A 93 22.11 17.14 -7.67
C GLY A 93 21.29 17.31 -6.38
N GLN A 94 20.60 16.27 -5.89
CA GLN A 94 19.85 16.35 -4.63
C GLN A 94 20.75 15.94 -3.44
N LYS A 95 21.12 16.91 -2.60
CA LYS A 95 21.80 16.64 -1.31
C LYS A 95 20.78 16.22 -0.25
N ARG A 96 21.15 15.28 0.62
CA ARG A 96 20.30 14.88 1.76
C ARG A 96 20.34 15.95 2.86
N LEU A 97 19.28 16.10 3.65
CA LEU A 97 19.22 17.10 4.74
C LEU A 97 20.42 16.99 5.71
N LEU A 98 20.90 15.77 5.95
CA LEU A 98 22.09 15.47 6.76
C LEU A 98 23.42 15.96 6.15
N GLU A 99 23.43 16.30 4.86
CA GLU A 99 24.61 16.78 4.12
C GLU A 99 24.67 18.31 4.05
N PHE A 100 23.67 19.02 4.60
CA PHE A 100 23.67 20.49 4.70
C PHE A 100 24.36 20.99 5.98
N GLY A 101 24.73 20.11 6.92
CA GLY A 101 25.45 20.45 8.16
C GLY A 101 26.88 19.95 8.15
N GLY A 102 27.76 20.61 7.38
CA GLY A 102 29.21 20.49 7.55
C GLY A 102 29.68 21.38 8.73
N PRO A 103 30.86 21.12 9.32
CA PRO A 103 31.31 21.70 10.60
C PRO A 103 31.61 23.21 10.61
N ASP A 104 31.27 23.95 9.55
CA ASP A 104 31.59 25.37 9.38
C ASP A 104 30.32 26.25 9.42
N SER A 105 29.55 26.14 10.52
CA SER A 105 28.45 27.07 10.85
C SER A 105 28.64 27.68 12.23
#